data_AF-A0A950UIQ9-F1
#
_entry.id   AF-A0A950UIQ9-F1
#
_cell.length_a   1.000
_cell.length_b   1.000
_cell.length_c   1.000
_cell.angle_alpha   90.00
_cell.angle_beta   90.00
_cell.angle_gamma   90.00
#
_symmetry.space_group_name_H-M   'P 1'
#
loop_
_entity.id
_entity.type
_entity.pdbx_description
1 polymer ?
#
loop_
_entity_poly.entity_id
_entity_poly.type
_entity_poly.pdbx_seq_one_letter_code
_entity_poly.pdbx_strand_id
1 'polypeptide(L)'
;MNESNLDRVIEIILIDAYGEEEETVAWGTVLTDVIDVPTQAELLGQTVTVTEIGSSSGRAEVTASCQRPHGTRGDVTFADLAFPPDSEATWLHAAYRHYLGLQPFPAIPRPDWTWPDQ
;
A
#
# COMPACT_ATOMS: atom_id res chain seq x y z
N MET A 1 4.80 14.89 -6.43
CA MET A 1 3.51 14.78 -5.71
C MET A 1 3.56 15.73 -4.54
N ASN A 2 2.48 16.45 -4.25
CA ASN A 2 2.42 17.36 -3.10
C ASN A 2 1.55 16.72 -2.00
N GLU A 3 1.83 17.05 -0.75
CA GLU A 3 1.19 16.47 0.45
C GLU A 3 -0.35 16.48 0.36
N SER A 4 -0.93 17.56 -0.17
CA SER A 4 -2.39 17.71 -0.35
C SER A 4 -3.05 16.60 -1.19
N ASN A 5 -2.32 15.98 -2.13
CA ASN A 5 -2.88 14.87 -2.91
C ASN A 5 -2.85 13.56 -2.14
N LEU A 6 -1.86 13.36 -1.26
CA LEU A 6 -1.78 12.19 -0.39
C LEU A 6 -2.87 12.28 0.68
N ASP A 7 -3.03 13.44 1.31
CA ASP A 7 -4.05 13.68 2.33
C ASP A 7 -5.45 13.39 1.80
N ARG A 8 -5.77 13.83 0.57
CA ARG A 8 -7.07 13.53 -0.06
C ARG A 8 -7.31 12.03 -0.24
N VAL A 9 -6.28 11.26 -0.57
CA VAL A 9 -6.43 9.79 -0.72
C VAL A 9 -6.63 9.13 0.62
N ILE A 10 -5.91 9.57 1.64
CA ILE A 10 -6.10 9.09 3.01
C ILE A 10 -7.53 9.40 3.47
N GLU A 11 -8.03 10.61 3.24
CA GLU A 11 -9.41 11.00 3.56
C GLU A 11 -10.45 10.09 2.88
N ILE A 12 -10.24 9.73 1.62
CA ILE A 12 -11.14 8.80 0.89
C ILE A 12 -11.10 7.41 1.50
N ILE A 13 -9.91 6.89 1.80
CA ILE A 13 -9.73 5.53 2.32
C ILE A 13 -10.32 5.41 3.74
N LEU A 14 -10.19 6.46 4.55
CA LEU A 14 -10.56 6.44 5.96
C LEU A 14 -11.95 7.06 6.25
N ILE A 15 -12.73 7.39 5.22
CA ILE A 15 -13.99 8.16 5.37
C ILE A 15 -15.00 7.50 6.33
N ASP A 16 -15.01 6.17 6.41
CA ASP A 16 -15.89 5.37 7.28
C ASP A 16 -15.10 4.44 8.20
N ALA A 17 -13.84 4.78 8.48
CA ALA A 17 -12.97 4.03 9.37
C ALA A 17 -12.74 4.81 10.67
N TYR A 18 -13.12 4.22 11.79
CA TYR A 18 -13.02 4.83 13.11
C TYR A 18 -12.09 4.04 14.02
N GLY A 19 -10.86 4.52 14.12
CA GLY A 19 -9.83 3.94 14.98
C GLY A 19 -9.01 2.86 14.29
N GLU A 20 -7.89 2.53 14.92
CA GLU A 20 -6.76 1.83 14.33
C GLU A 20 -7.12 0.48 13.65
N GLU A 21 -8.05 -0.27 14.23
CA GLU A 21 -8.50 -1.55 13.67
C GLU A 21 -9.27 -1.34 12.36
N GLU A 22 -10.26 -0.43 12.36
CA GLU A 22 -11.06 -0.13 11.17
C GLU A 22 -10.22 0.55 10.09
N GLU A 23 -9.30 1.44 10.48
CA GLU A 23 -8.36 2.10 9.56
C GLU A 23 -7.45 1.07 8.87
N THR A 24 -6.92 0.10 9.62
CA THR A 24 -6.08 -0.98 9.07
C THR A 24 -6.87 -1.87 8.09
N VAL A 25 -8.13 -2.18 8.40
CA VAL A 25 -9.02 -2.94 7.51
C VAL A 25 -9.36 -2.15 6.24
N ALA A 26 -9.61 -0.84 6.35
CA ALA A 26 -9.90 0.02 5.22
C ALA A 26 -8.70 0.08 4.25
N TRP A 27 -7.49 0.30 4.78
CA TRP A 27 -6.27 0.22 3.99
C TRP A 27 -6.08 -1.15 3.34
N GLY A 28 -6.22 -2.23 4.10
CA GLY A 28 -6.07 -3.60 3.58
C GLY A 28 -7.04 -3.87 2.42
N THR A 29 -8.28 -3.40 2.54
CA THR A 29 -9.32 -3.58 1.50
C THR A 29 -8.95 -2.82 0.22
N VAL A 30 -8.64 -1.52 0.33
CA VAL A 30 -8.30 -0.69 -0.84
C VAL A 30 -7.05 -1.21 -1.55
N LEU A 31 -6.03 -1.60 -0.78
CA LEU A 31 -4.79 -2.11 -1.35
C LEU A 31 -5.00 -3.45 -2.08
N THR A 32 -5.80 -4.35 -1.53
CA THR A 32 -6.12 -5.63 -2.17
C THR A 32 -7.02 -5.46 -3.40
N ASP A 33 -7.93 -4.48 -3.40
CA ASP A 33 -8.82 -4.21 -4.54
C ASP A 33 -8.11 -3.52 -5.70
N VAL A 34 -7.12 -2.65 -5.42
CA VAL A 34 -6.47 -1.82 -6.44
C VAL A 34 -5.13 -2.39 -6.90
N ILE A 35 -4.40 -3.13 -6.07
CA ILE A 35 -3.08 -3.63 -6.44
C ILE A 35 -3.19 -5.04 -6.99
N ASP A 36 -3.01 -5.16 -8.31
CA ASP A 36 -2.87 -6.46 -8.96
C ASP A 36 -1.65 -7.23 -8.43
N VAL A 37 -1.90 -8.43 -7.91
CA VAL A 37 -0.85 -9.41 -7.55
C VAL A 37 -0.90 -10.61 -8.51
N PRO A 38 0.26 -11.20 -8.87
CA PRO A 38 1.60 -10.87 -8.39
C PRO A 38 2.20 -9.60 -9.04
N THR A 39 2.91 -8.79 -8.24
CA THR A 39 3.61 -7.59 -8.73
C THR A 39 5.05 -7.52 -8.22
N GLN A 40 5.91 -6.77 -8.90
CA GLN A 40 7.30 -6.57 -8.50
C GLN A 40 7.42 -5.37 -7.54
N ALA A 41 8.22 -5.55 -6.50
CA ALA A 41 8.64 -4.50 -5.58
C ALA A 41 10.12 -4.71 -5.19
N GLU A 42 10.69 -3.74 -4.51
CA GLU A 42 11.99 -3.89 -3.85
C GLU A 42 11.80 -3.93 -2.33
N LEU A 43 12.54 -4.82 -1.68
CA LEU A 43 12.69 -4.90 -0.24
C LEU A 43 14.17 -4.77 0.09
N LEU A 44 14.56 -3.68 0.78
CA LEU A 44 15.97 -3.39 1.11
C LEU A 44 16.90 -3.47 -0.12
N GLY A 45 16.44 -2.98 -1.26
CA GLY A 45 17.17 -2.99 -2.55
C GLY A 45 17.22 -4.34 -3.26
N GLN A 46 16.48 -5.35 -2.77
CA GLN A 46 16.33 -6.64 -3.47
C GLN A 46 14.96 -6.74 -4.11
N THR A 47 14.91 -7.10 -5.39
CA THR A 47 13.66 -7.38 -6.08
C THR A 47 12.95 -8.57 -5.44
N VAL A 48 11.67 -8.39 -5.09
CA VAL A 48 10.76 -9.40 -4.58
C VAL A 48 9.47 -9.39 -5.39
N THR A 49 8.80 -10.54 -5.44
CA THR A 49 7.44 -10.64 -5.99
C THR A 49 6.45 -10.59 -4.85
N VAL A 50 5.63 -9.54 -4.78
CA VAL A 50 4.49 -9.47 -3.87
C VAL A 50 3.41 -10.40 -4.40
N THR A 51 2.94 -11.33 -3.59
CA THR A 51 1.96 -12.35 -3.98
C THR A 51 0.62 -12.20 -3.28
N GLU A 52 0.59 -11.48 -2.16
CA GLU A 52 -0.61 -11.21 -1.37
C GLU A 52 -0.40 -9.92 -0.57
N ILE A 53 -1.47 -9.15 -0.39
CA ILE A 53 -1.52 -7.94 0.45
C ILE A 53 -2.73 -8.09 1.36
N GLY A 54 -2.61 -7.63 2.61
CA GLY A 54 -3.75 -7.59 3.51
C GLY A 54 -3.37 -7.21 4.93
N SER A 55 -4.40 -7.04 5.76
CA SER A 55 -4.27 -6.85 7.20
C SER A 55 -4.43 -8.20 7.91
N SER A 56 -3.48 -8.59 8.77
CA SER A 56 -3.65 -9.77 9.61
C SER A 56 -4.40 -9.43 10.89
N SER A 57 -5.35 -10.28 11.32
CA SER A 57 -6.07 -10.09 12.58
C SER A 57 -5.11 -9.94 13.77
N GLY A 58 -5.24 -8.86 14.54
CA GLY A 58 -4.41 -8.59 15.71
C GLY A 58 -3.11 -7.83 15.43
N ARG A 59 -2.91 -7.34 14.21
CA ARG A 59 -1.89 -6.35 13.89
C ARG A 59 -2.52 -5.09 13.35
N ALA A 60 -2.15 -3.96 13.92
CA ALA A 60 -2.48 -2.64 13.41
C ALA A 60 -1.55 -2.21 12.25
N GLU A 61 -1.34 -3.13 11.29
CA GLU A 61 -0.53 -2.87 10.11
C GLU A 61 -1.01 -3.71 8.93
N VAL A 62 -0.86 -3.14 7.74
CA VAL A 62 -0.96 -3.88 6.49
C VAL A 62 0.36 -4.61 6.23
N THR A 63 0.25 -5.91 5.92
CA THR A 63 1.36 -6.79 5.57
C THR A 63 1.28 -7.22 4.11
N ALA A 64 2.41 -7.65 3.56
CA ALA A 64 2.50 -8.25 2.24
C ALA A 64 3.31 -9.54 2.30
N SER A 65 2.79 -10.61 1.70
CA SER A 65 3.56 -11.84 1.49
C SER A 65 4.40 -11.68 0.23
N CYS A 66 5.72 -11.85 0.39
CA CYS A 66 6.70 -11.66 -0.68
C CYS A 66 7.47 -12.94 -0.95
N GLN A 67 7.75 -13.20 -2.22
CA GLN A 67 8.60 -14.29 -2.70
C GLN A 67 9.88 -13.72 -3.31
N ARG A 68 11.04 -14.16 -2.79
CA ARG A 68 12.35 -13.86 -3.38
C ARG A 68 12.60 -14.71 -4.63
N PRO A 69 13.53 -14.32 -5.53
CA PRO A 69 13.85 -15.08 -6.74
C PRO A 69 14.20 -16.57 -6.50
N HIS A 70 14.72 -16.91 -5.33
CA HIS A 70 15.06 -18.28 -4.94
C HIS A 70 13.93 -19.03 -4.20
N GLY A 71 12.70 -18.51 -4.24
CA GLY A 71 11.51 -19.19 -3.74
C GLY A 71 11.24 -19.04 -2.24
N THR A 72 12.13 -18.40 -1.48
CA THR A 72 11.86 -18.08 -0.07
C THR A 72 10.70 -17.10 0.04
N ARG A 73 9.67 -17.49 0.79
CA ARG A 73 8.50 -16.66 1.12
C ARG A 73 8.64 -16.08 2.51
N GLY A 74 8.11 -14.87 2.71
CA GLY A 74 8.00 -14.25 4.02
C GLY A 74 7.09 -13.03 3.99
N ASP A 75 6.51 -12.73 5.13
CA ASP A 75 5.66 -11.56 5.31
C ASP A 75 6.50 -10.38 5.76
N VAL A 76 6.20 -9.22 5.18
CA VAL A 76 6.81 -7.94 5.53
C VAL A 76 5.72 -6.91 5.75
N THR A 77 6.03 -5.81 6.45
CA THR A 77 5.13 -4.66 6.46
C THR A 77 5.05 -4.08 5.06
N PHE A 78 3.84 -3.73 4.61
CA PHE A 78 3.65 -3.16 3.28
C PHE A 78 4.45 -1.87 3.09
N ALA A 79 4.67 -1.11 4.18
CA ALA A 79 5.46 0.12 4.16
C ALA A 79 6.95 -0.08 3.84
N ASP A 80 7.50 -1.29 4.02
CA ASP A 80 8.92 -1.58 3.76
C ASP A 80 9.23 -1.87 2.29
N LEU A 81 8.18 -1.98 1.46
CA LEU A 81 8.32 -2.23 0.03
C LEU A 81 8.58 -0.93 -0.73
N ALA A 82 9.21 -1.01 -1.89
CA ALA A 82 9.27 0.08 -2.86
C ALA A 82 8.73 -0.42 -4.21
N PHE A 83 7.71 0.24 -4.72
CA PHE A 83 7.08 -0.12 -5.99
C PHE A 83 7.60 0.74 -7.16
N PRO A 84 7.63 0.22 -8.40
CA PRO A 84 8.03 1.00 -9.58
C PRO A 84 7.15 2.25 -9.76
N PRO A 85 7.72 3.43 -10.07
CA PRO A 85 7.01 4.72 -10.01
C PRO A 85 5.78 4.85 -10.92
N ASP A 86 5.64 3.98 -11.90
CA ASP A 86 4.56 3.89 -12.88
C ASP A 86 3.50 2.82 -12.54
N SER A 87 3.65 2.09 -11.43
CA SER A 87 2.66 1.11 -10.99
C SER A 87 1.48 1.73 -10.22
N GLU A 88 0.32 1.06 -10.28
CA GLU A 88 -0.87 1.45 -9.51
C GLU A 88 -0.61 1.46 -8.00
N ALA A 89 0.24 0.53 -7.54
CA ALA A 89 0.65 0.40 -6.15
C ALA A 89 1.42 1.61 -5.61
N THR A 90 2.17 2.31 -6.47
CA THR A 90 3.13 3.33 -6.00
C THR A 90 2.46 4.55 -5.40
N TRP A 91 1.30 4.97 -5.92
CA TRP A 91 0.52 6.00 -5.25
C TRP A 91 0.08 5.49 -3.87
N LEU A 92 -0.69 4.40 -3.82
CA LEU A 92 -1.32 3.95 -2.58
C LEU A 92 -0.29 3.65 -1.51
N HIS A 93 0.86 3.12 -1.92
CA HIS A 93 2.02 2.93 -1.06
C HIS A 93 2.59 4.25 -0.53
N ALA A 94 2.72 5.29 -1.36
CA ALA A 94 3.13 6.62 -0.89
C ALA A 94 2.12 7.22 0.10
N ALA A 95 0.82 7.05 -0.13
CA ALA A 95 -0.24 7.49 0.78
C ALA A 95 -0.22 6.74 2.12
N TYR A 96 -0.05 5.41 2.08
CA TYR A 96 0.06 4.59 3.28
C TYR A 96 1.28 4.97 4.11
N ARG A 97 2.44 5.20 3.48
CA ARG A 97 3.63 5.69 4.18
C ARG A 97 3.40 7.05 4.83
N HIS A 98 2.79 7.99 4.11
CA HIS A 98 2.46 9.32 4.66
C HIS A 98 1.49 9.23 5.85
N TYR A 99 0.47 8.37 5.77
CA TYR A 99 -0.44 8.06 6.87
C TYR A 99 0.29 7.56 8.13
N LEU A 100 1.31 6.71 7.96
CA LEU A 100 2.17 6.24 9.06
C LEU A 100 3.20 7.29 9.54
N GLY A 101 3.21 8.50 8.99
CA GLY A 101 4.21 9.53 9.29
C GLY A 101 5.61 9.23 8.71
N LEU A 102 5.70 8.31 7.76
CA LEU A 102 6.93 7.96 7.05
C LEU A 102 7.09 8.82 5.80
N GLN A 103 8.34 9.06 5.40
CA GLN A 103 8.61 9.75 4.14
C GLN A 103 8.02 8.94 2.96
N PRO A 104 7.14 9.54 2.13
CA PRO A 104 6.59 8.87 0.96
C PRO A 104 7.66 8.69 -0.12
N PHE A 105 7.56 7.61 -0.90
CA PHE A 105 8.37 7.46 -2.11
C PHE A 105 7.80 8.29 -3.26
N PRO A 106 8.63 8.67 -4.24
CA PRO A 106 8.15 9.37 -5.43
C PRO A 106 7.09 8.53 -6.16
N ALA A 107 5.96 9.16 -6.48
CA ALA A 107 4.86 8.54 -7.20
C ALA A 107 4.23 9.53 -8.19
N ILE A 108 3.61 9.00 -9.26
CA ILE A 108 2.86 9.78 -10.24
C ILE A 108 1.36 9.72 -9.86
N PRO A 109 0.69 10.86 -9.62
CA PRO A 109 -0.74 10.85 -9.34
C PRO A 109 -1.58 10.38 -10.55
N ARG A 110 -2.55 9.48 -10.32
CA ARG A 110 -3.80 9.27 -11.08
C ARG A 110 -4.81 10.42 -10.85
N PRO A 111 -4.92 11.39 -11.78
CA PRO A 111 -5.65 12.64 -11.54
C PRO A 111 -7.16 12.47 -11.25
N ASP A 112 -7.70 11.29 -11.52
CA ASP A 112 -9.11 10.92 -11.57
C ASP A 112 -9.45 9.74 -10.63
N TRP A 113 -8.60 9.45 -9.64
CA TRP A 113 -8.85 8.33 -8.73
C TRP A 113 -10.10 8.53 -7.85
N THR A 114 -11.01 7.56 -7.91
CA THR A 114 -12.19 7.41 -7.08
C THR A 114 -12.23 5.97 -6.56
N TRP A 115 -12.55 5.76 -5.29
CA TRP A 115 -12.75 4.42 -4.75
C TRP A 115 -13.88 4.42 -3.71
N PRO A 116 -14.77 3.39 -3.71
CA PRO A 116 -14.96 2.41 -4.78
C PRO A 116 -15.44 3.11 -6.07
N ASP A 117 -15.19 2.52 -7.25
CA ASP A 117 -15.67 3.08 -8.53
C ASP A 117 -17.16 3.44 -8.42
N GLN A 118 -17.51 4.73 -8.58
CA GLN A 118 -18.90 5.23 -8.51
C GLN A 118 -19.66 4.98 -9.81
#